data_AF-R7TMS1-F1
#
_entry.id   AF-R7TMS1-F1
#
_cell.length_a   1.000
_cell.length_b   1.000
_cell.length_c   1.000
_cell.angle_alpha   90.00
_cell.angle_beta   90.00
_cell.angle_gamma   90.00
#
_symmetry.space_group_name_H-M   'P 1'
#
loop_
_entity.id
_entity.type
_entity.pdbx_description
1 polymer ?
#
loop_
_entity_poly.entity_id
_entity_poly.type
_entity_poly.pdbx_seq_one_letter_code
_entity_poly.pdbx_strand_id
1 'polypeptide(L)'
;MQEESIDLPNNLEELQLLVLRIREDIITAKVAKEHTEGTLKSEIMFLKDQVLAEQQEKTTTEEALSQEISQLQEELATLQSIKSEAERQSCLRSETEGKLKEAEASIRNMQAKSKQLIGAMQNQLEEQTNARAKLESDNQKLRMKVSSLQVDLENSEVVQRDFVKLSQSLQIQLEKIRAAEDEVRWQHEEDIDDCTNCKQSFSVTKRKHHCKHCGRIYCSDCITKSVNSGPNLRPSKVCDVCHTVLVKDATPYFSTAPPQTPD
;
A
#
# COMPACT_ATOMS: atom_id res chain seq x y z
N MET A 1 34.63 121.39 -53.96
CA MET A 1 34.88 122.79 -53.56
C MET A 1 34.84 123.60 -54.83
N GLN A 2 33.78 124.39 -55.03
CA GLN A 2 33.75 125.40 -56.09
C GLN A 2 34.67 126.55 -55.64
N GLU A 3 35.50 127.08 -56.56
CA GLU A 3 36.30 128.28 -56.32
C GLU A 3 35.36 129.48 -56.21
N GLU A 4 34.96 129.82 -54.99
CA GLU A 4 34.26 131.08 -54.72
C GLU A 4 35.28 132.22 -54.69
N SER A 5 35.05 133.26 -55.49
CA SER A 5 35.87 134.47 -55.50
C SER A 5 35.76 135.19 -54.16
N ILE A 6 36.89 135.36 -53.47
CA ILE A 6 36.97 136.09 -52.19
C ILE A 6 36.83 137.59 -52.49
N ASP A 7 35.62 138.12 -52.32
CA ASP A 7 35.35 139.56 -52.44
C ASP A 7 35.67 140.23 -51.10
N LEU A 8 36.73 141.04 -51.05
CA LEU A 8 37.19 141.67 -49.82
C LEU A 8 36.46 143.00 -49.58
N PRO A 9 36.06 143.31 -48.33
CA PRO A 9 35.36 144.55 -48.00
C PRO A 9 36.16 145.79 -48.41
N ASN A 10 35.54 146.69 -49.18
CA ASN A 10 36.20 147.89 -49.71
C ASN A 10 36.00 149.13 -48.82
N ASN A 11 35.20 149.02 -47.76
CA ASN A 11 34.94 150.07 -46.78
C ASN A 11 34.66 149.49 -45.37
N LEU A 12 34.68 150.37 -44.37
CA LEU A 12 34.54 150.00 -42.96
C LEU A 12 33.18 149.37 -42.64
N GLU A 13 32.12 149.79 -43.33
CA GLU A 13 30.74 149.30 -43.11
C GLU A 13 30.56 147.87 -43.64
N GLU A 14 31.06 147.56 -44.83
CA GLU A 14 31.09 146.20 -45.39
C GLU A 14 31.90 145.23 -44.52
N LEU A 15 33.03 145.70 -43.97
CA LEU A 15 33.85 144.90 -43.07
C LEU A 15 33.10 144.61 -41.75
N GLN A 16 32.42 145.62 -41.19
CA GLN A 16 31.59 145.43 -39.99
C GLN A 16 30.44 144.45 -40.24
N LEU A 17 29.76 144.54 -41.39
CA LEU A 17 28.69 143.62 -41.77
C LEU A 17 29.19 142.18 -41.94
N LEU A 18 30.34 142.00 -42.60
CA LEU A 18 30.98 140.69 -42.77
C LEU A 18 31.39 140.08 -41.41
N VAL A 19 31.98 140.89 -40.52
CA VAL A 19 32.34 140.45 -39.16
C VAL A 19 31.10 140.05 -38.36
N LEU A 20 30.00 140.81 -38.46
CA LEU A 20 28.73 140.46 -37.81
C LEU A 20 28.16 139.14 -38.35
N ARG A 21 28.19 138.95 -39.68
CA ARG A 21 27.72 137.72 -40.33
C ARG A 21 28.55 136.50 -39.93
N ILE A 22 29.88 136.60 -39.97
CA ILE A 22 30.78 135.53 -39.50
C ILE A 22 30.52 135.23 -38.01
N ARG A 23 30.27 136.25 -37.19
CA ARG A 23 29.93 136.07 -35.77
C ARG A 23 28.60 135.34 -35.59
N GLU A 24 27.59 135.67 -36.38
CA GLU A 24 26.28 135.00 -36.39
C GLU A 24 26.39 133.54 -36.87
N ASP A 25 27.16 133.29 -37.93
CA ASP A 25 27.44 131.94 -38.44
C ASP A 25 28.17 131.08 -37.39
N ILE A 26 29.17 131.65 -36.69
CA ILE A 26 29.89 130.98 -35.60
C ILE A 26 28.94 130.66 -34.43
N ILE A 27 28.06 131.58 -34.05
CA ILE A 27 27.07 131.35 -32.99
C ILE A 27 26.12 130.23 -33.41
N THR A 28 25.60 130.27 -34.62
CA THR A 28 24.68 129.26 -35.17
C THR A 28 25.34 127.89 -35.23
N ALA A 29 26.58 127.79 -35.71
CA ALA A 29 27.35 126.56 -35.73
C ALA A 29 27.63 126.02 -34.33
N LYS A 30 27.93 126.90 -33.34
CA LYS A 30 28.10 126.51 -31.93
C LYS A 30 26.81 125.93 -31.34
N VAL A 31 25.67 126.60 -31.53
CA VAL A 31 24.37 126.13 -31.02
C VAL A 31 23.99 124.80 -31.67
N ALA A 32 24.17 124.66 -32.99
CA ALA A 32 23.93 123.40 -33.68
C ALA A 32 24.83 122.28 -33.15
N LYS A 33 26.13 122.56 -32.96
CA LYS A 33 27.08 121.62 -32.36
C LYS A 33 26.63 121.20 -30.95
N GLU A 34 26.32 122.14 -30.07
CA GLU A 34 25.86 121.85 -28.70
C GLU A 34 24.58 121.02 -28.68
N HIS A 35 23.63 121.32 -29.56
CA HIS A 35 22.42 120.51 -29.72
C HIS A 35 22.74 119.08 -30.17
N THR A 36 23.57 118.91 -31.20
CA THR A 36 23.98 117.57 -31.67
C THR A 36 24.77 116.80 -30.62
N GLU A 37 25.68 117.44 -29.87
CA GLU A 37 26.38 116.81 -28.76
C GLU A 37 25.42 116.39 -27.64
N GLY A 38 24.38 117.20 -27.36
CA GLY A 38 23.33 116.87 -26.40
C GLY A 38 22.52 115.64 -26.81
N THR A 39 22.10 115.58 -28.07
CA THR A 39 21.38 114.44 -28.64
C THR A 39 22.23 113.18 -28.61
N LEU A 40 23.47 113.24 -29.11
CA LEU A 40 24.40 112.10 -29.10
C LEU A 40 24.70 111.60 -27.69
N LYS A 41 24.86 112.49 -26.70
CA LYS A 41 25.05 112.09 -25.30
C LYS A 41 23.83 111.34 -24.76
N SER A 42 22.62 111.81 -25.08
CA SER A 42 21.38 111.17 -24.66
C SER A 42 21.21 109.79 -25.30
N GLU A 43 21.54 109.67 -26.58
CA GLU A 43 21.49 108.40 -27.32
C GLU A 43 22.55 107.40 -26.82
N ILE A 44 23.78 107.85 -26.54
CA ILE A 44 24.81 107.02 -25.92
C ILE A 44 24.36 106.50 -24.55
N MET A 45 23.71 107.35 -23.75
CA MET A 45 23.21 106.95 -22.43
C MET A 45 22.10 105.90 -22.55
N PHE A 46 21.14 106.12 -23.46
CA PHE A 46 20.08 105.16 -23.75
C PHE A 46 20.62 103.80 -24.22
N LEU A 47 21.56 103.80 -25.17
CA LEU A 47 22.17 102.56 -25.66
C LEU A 47 22.97 101.84 -24.57
N LYS A 48 23.65 102.58 -23.67
CA LYS A 48 24.33 101.97 -22.53
C LYS A 48 23.35 101.31 -21.57
N ASP A 49 22.25 101.98 -21.25
CA ASP A 49 21.21 101.45 -20.37
C ASP A 49 20.54 100.21 -20.99
N GLN A 50 20.29 100.24 -22.30
CA GLN A 50 19.75 99.09 -23.04
C GLN A 50 20.71 97.89 -23.01
N VAL A 51 22.00 98.11 -23.30
CA VAL A 51 23.01 97.04 -23.26
C VAL A 51 23.14 96.46 -21.85
N LEU A 52 23.08 97.29 -20.81
CA LEU A 52 23.09 96.83 -19.42
C LEU A 52 21.87 95.97 -19.10
N ALA A 53 20.68 96.39 -19.52
CA ALA A 53 19.44 95.63 -19.30
C ALA A 53 19.47 94.27 -20.03
N GLU A 54 19.87 94.25 -21.31
CA GLU A 54 20.01 93.01 -22.09
C GLU A 54 21.08 92.08 -21.50
N GLN A 55 22.20 92.63 -21.03
CA GLN A 55 23.25 91.85 -20.37
C GLN A 55 22.74 91.23 -19.07
N GLN A 56 21.97 91.98 -18.28
CA GLN A 56 21.38 91.48 -17.05
C GLN A 56 20.36 90.36 -17.33
N GLU A 57 19.45 90.56 -18.28
CA GLU A 57 18.48 89.54 -18.70
C GLU A 57 19.16 88.27 -19.23
N LYS A 58 20.21 88.44 -20.03
CA LYS A 58 21.06 87.33 -20.50
C LYS A 58 21.65 86.56 -19.33
N THR A 59 22.28 87.24 -18.36
CA THR A 59 22.89 86.57 -17.20
C THR A 59 21.86 85.82 -16.37
N THR A 60 20.68 86.40 -16.13
CA THR A 60 19.60 85.72 -15.40
C THR A 60 19.13 84.47 -16.13
N THR A 61 19.02 84.53 -17.46
CA THR A 61 18.63 83.38 -18.29
C THR A 61 19.70 82.29 -18.29
N GLU A 62 20.99 82.66 -18.40
CA GLU A 62 22.11 81.71 -18.32
C GLU A 62 22.19 81.01 -16.96
N GLU A 63 21.94 81.75 -15.87
CA GLU A 63 21.87 81.19 -14.51
C GLU A 63 20.70 80.21 -14.36
N ALA A 64 19.51 80.57 -14.86
CA ALA A 64 18.34 79.70 -14.82
C ALA A 64 18.56 78.39 -15.60
N LEU A 65 19.10 78.47 -16.82
CA LEU A 65 19.43 77.30 -17.63
C LEU A 65 20.51 76.44 -16.96
N SER A 66 21.50 77.06 -16.31
CA SER A 66 22.55 76.33 -15.58
C SER A 66 22.00 75.55 -14.38
N GLN A 67 21.00 76.12 -13.68
CA GLN A 67 20.30 75.43 -12.60
C GLN A 67 19.47 74.26 -13.13
N GLU A 68 18.74 74.45 -14.23
CA GLU A 68 17.95 73.39 -14.86
C GLU A 68 18.84 72.23 -15.36
N ILE A 69 19.98 72.53 -15.98
CA ILE A 69 20.96 71.52 -16.39
C ILE A 69 21.47 70.73 -15.17
N SER A 70 21.79 71.41 -14.06
CA SER A 70 22.27 70.76 -12.85
C SER A 70 21.20 69.83 -12.25
N GLN A 71 19.95 70.28 -12.23
CA GLN A 71 18.83 69.48 -11.74
C GLN A 71 18.57 68.24 -12.62
N LEU A 72 18.59 68.41 -13.96
CA LEU A 72 18.47 67.29 -14.90
C LEU A 72 19.63 66.28 -14.76
N GLN A 73 20.85 66.75 -14.46
CA GLN A 73 21.99 65.86 -14.21
C GLN A 73 21.79 65.03 -12.94
N GLU A 74 21.28 65.63 -11.86
CA GLU A 74 20.94 64.91 -10.64
C GLU A 74 19.84 63.87 -10.88
N GLU A 75 18.76 64.25 -11.56
CA GLU A 75 17.67 63.33 -11.92
C GLU A 75 18.19 62.15 -12.77
N LEU A 76 19.04 62.43 -13.76
CA LEU A 76 19.62 61.40 -14.62
C LEU A 76 20.50 60.43 -13.82
N ALA A 77 21.28 60.92 -12.85
CA ALA A 77 22.06 60.08 -11.96
C ALA A 77 21.16 59.17 -11.09
N THR A 78 20.04 59.69 -10.56
CA THR A 78 19.08 58.86 -9.81
C THR A 78 18.44 57.78 -10.67
N LEU A 79 18.04 58.11 -11.90
CA LEU A 79 17.45 57.16 -12.83
C LEU A 79 18.44 56.06 -13.24
N GLN A 80 19.71 56.40 -13.44
CA GLN A 80 20.75 55.42 -13.71
C GLN A 80 20.95 54.45 -12.54
N SER A 81 20.97 54.97 -11.31
CA SER A 81 21.03 54.15 -10.09
C SER A 81 19.84 53.19 -10.01
N ILE A 82 18.61 53.69 -10.17
CA ILE A 82 17.39 52.87 -10.18
C ILE A 82 17.43 51.80 -11.27
N LYS A 83 17.88 52.15 -12.48
CA LYS A 83 18.01 51.20 -13.59
C LYS A 83 18.96 50.06 -13.24
N SER A 84 20.14 50.38 -12.70
CA SER A 84 21.13 49.36 -12.31
C SER A 84 20.60 48.42 -11.22
N GLU A 85 19.85 48.96 -10.26
CA GLU A 85 19.22 48.15 -9.21
C GLU A 85 18.12 47.26 -9.78
N ALA A 86 17.31 47.77 -10.71
CA ALA A 86 16.27 46.99 -11.38
C ALA A 86 16.86 45.82 -12.20
N GLU A 87 17.97 46.05 -12.91
CA GLU A 87 18.71 45.00 -13.64
C GLU A 87 19.27 43.94 -12.69
N ARG A 88 19.83 44.35 -11.54
CA ARG A 88 20.32 43.45 -10.49
C ARG A 88 19.18 42.59 -9.92
N GLN A 89 18.04 43.20 -9.62
CA GLN A 89 16.85 42.51 -9.12
C GLN A 89 16.29 41.52 -10.16
N SER A 90 16.29 41.89 -11.45
CA SER A 90 15.88 41.00 -12.54
C SER A 90 16.76 39.75 -12.63
N CYS A 91 18.08 39.91 -12.52
CA CYS A 91 19.03 38.80 -12.51
C CYS A 91 18.79 37.86 -11.32
N LEU A 92 18.66 38.42 -10.11
CA LEU A 92 18.36 37.65 -8.89
C LEU A 92 17.03 36.90 -8.97
N ARG A 93 16.01 37.53 -9.56
CA ARG A 93 14.72 36.88 -9.79
C ARG A 93 14.84 35.70 -10.74
N SER A 94 15.58 35.85 -11.84
CA SER A 94 15.82 34.74 -12.78
C SER A 94 16.55 33.57 -12.11
N GLU A 95 17.53 33.85 -11.24
CA GLU A 95 18.27 32.81 -10.51
C GLU A 95 17.37 32.08 -9.49
N THR A 96 16.56 32.82 -8.75
CA THR A 96 15.63 32.23 -7.76
C THR A 96 14.51 31.43 -8.42
N GLU A 97 13.98 31.88 -9.57
CA GLU A 97 13.03 31.12 -10.38
C GLU A 97 13.65 29.82 -10.93
N GLY A 98 14.93 29.85 -11.30
CA GLY A 98 15.68 28.64 -11.68
C GLY A 98 15.77 27.63 -10.54
N LYS A 99 16.24 28.07 -9.36
CA LYS A 99 16.33 27.23 -8.15
C LYS A 99 14.96 26.67 -7.72
N LEU A 100 13.90 27.46 -7.85
CA LEU A 100 12.54 27.02 -7.54
C LEU A 100 12.11 25.87 -8.47
N LYS A 101 12.33 25.99 -9.78
CA LYS A 101 12.00 24.93 -10.76
C LYS A 101 12.76 23.64 -10.48
N GLU A 102 14.05 23.74 -10.12
CA GLU A 102 14.87 22.58 -9.75
C GLU A 102 14.35 21.90 -8.47
N ALA A 103 14.02 22.67 -7.44
CA ALA A 103 13.44 22.16 -6.21
C ALA A 103 12.09 21.46 -6.46
N GLU A 104 11.20 22.07 -7.26
CA GLU A 104 9.91 21.49 -7.65
C GLU A 104 10.06 20.19 -8.45
N ALA A 105 11.06 20.11 -9.34
CA ALA A 105 11.37 18.88 -10.08
C ALA A 105 11.87 17.77 -9.13
N SER A 106 12.73 18.12 -8.16
CA SER A 106 13.23 17.19 -7.15
C SER A 106 12.10 16.65 -6.26
N ILE A 107 11.20 17.53 -5.79
CA ILE A 107 10.01 17.15 -5.00
C ILE A 107 9.12 16.20 -5.79
N ARG A 108 8.81 16.52 -7.07
CA ARG A 108 8.01 15.64 -7.93
C ARG A 108 8.64 14.25 -8.10
N ASN A 109 9.96 14.18 -8.27
CA ASN A 109 10.68 12.91 -8.38
C ASN A 109 10.60 12.11 -7.07
N MET A 110 10.81 12.76 -5.93
CA MET A 110 10.68 12.10 -4.62
C MET A 110 9.25 11.60 -4.36
N GLN A 111 8.23 12.39 -4.70
CA GLN A 111 6.82 11.99 -4.59
C GLN A 111 6.50 10.78 -5.49
N ALA A 112 7.01 10.75 -6.72
CA ALA A 112 6.83 9.62 -7.63
C ALA A 112 7.47 8.32 -7.06
N LYS A 113 8.71 8.42 -6.56
CA LYS A 113 9.40 7.30 -5.90
C LYS A 113 8.66 6.82 -4.66
N SER A 114 8.19 7.74 -3.82
CA SER A 114 7.42 7.41 -2.63
C SER A 114 6.12 6.69 -2.99
N LYS A 115 5.39 7.18 -4.00
CA LYS A 115 4.16 6.53 -4.49
C LYS A 115 4.41 5.12 -5.03
N GLN A 116 5.50 4.92 -5.78
CA GLN A 116 5.89 3.59 -6.26
C GLN A 116 6.24 2.65 -5.11
N LEU A 117 7.00 3.12 -4.11
CA LEU A 117 7.36 2.31 -2.94
C LEU A 117 6.13 1.93 -2.12
N ILE A 118 5.23 2.87 -1.86
CA ILE A 118 3.96 2.61 -1.15
C ILE A 118 3.14 1.56 -1.91
N GLY A 119 3.01 1.70 -3.23
CA GLY A 119 2.29 0.70 -4.04
C GLY A 119 2.94 -0.69 -3.99
N ALA A 120 4.27 -0.77 -4.07
CA ALA A 120 4.99 -2.03 -3.94
C ALA A 120 4.78 -2.67 -2.56
N MET A 121 4.86 -1.88 -1.49
CA MET A 121 4.62 -2.36 -0.12
C MET A 121 3.18 -2.82 0.09
N GLN A 122 2.20 -2.13 -0.48
CA GLN A 122 0.78 -2.53 -0.43
C GLN A 122 0.55 -3.88 -1.13
N ASN A 123 1.11 -4.06 -2.33
CA ASN A 123 1.01 -5.33 -3.06
C ASN A 123 1.66 -6.49 -2.28
N GLN A 124 2.84 -6.25 -1.70
CA GLN A 124 3.51 -7.26 -0.89
C GLN A 124 2.70 -7.61 0.37
N LEU A 125 2.08 -6.61 1.01
CA LEU A 125 1.22 -6.83 2.17
C LEU A 125 -0.02 -7.66 1.80
N GLU A 126 -0.64 -7.38 0.65
CA GLU A 126 -1.78 -8.15 0.15
C GLU A 126 -1.40 -9.60 -0.15
N GLU A 127 -0.27 -9.83 -0.83
CA GLU A 127 0.25 -11.16 -1.13
C GLU A 127 0.53 -11.97 0.16
N GLN A 128 1.19 -11.34 1.14
CA GLN A 128 1.45 -11.97 2.44
C GLN A 128 0.17 -12.26 3.22
N THR A 129 -0.82 -11.36 3.16
CA THR A 129 -2.12 -11.55 3.83
C THR A 129 -2.88 -12.74 3.22
N ASN A 130 -2.89 -12.85 1.89
CA ASN A 130 -3.53 -13.96 1.18
C ASN A 130 -2.82 -15.30 1.45
N ALA A 131 -1.48 -15.29 1.43
CA ALA A 131 -0.68 -16.47 1.78
C ALA A 131 -0.95 -16.92 3.22
N ARG A 132 -1.01 -15.98 4.17
CA ARG A 132 -1.33 -16.27 5.57
C ARG A 132 -2.71 -16.89 5.72
N ALA A 133 -3.74 -16.32 5.09
CA ALA A 133 -5.10 -16.85 5.16
C ALA A 133 -5.21 -18.29 4.61
N LYS A 134 -4.48 -18.59 3.52
CA LYS A 134 -4.41 -19.95 2.96
C LYS A 134 -3.74 -20.92 3.95
N LEU A 135 -2.59 -20.54 4.50
CA LEU A 135 -1.87 -21.37 5.48
C LEU A 135 -2.70 -21.60 6.75
N GLU A 136 -3.43 -20.59 7.23
CA GLU A 136 -4.35 -20.70 8.36
C GLU A 136 -5.48 -21.70 8.07
N SER A 137 -6.11 -21.62 6.90
CA SER A 137 -7.14 -22.58 6.47
C SER A 137 -6.61 -24.02 6.40
N ASP A 138 -5.43 -24.21 5.82
CA ASP A 138 -4.82 -25.53 5.71
C ASP A 138 -4.39 -26.08 7.08
N ASN A 139 -3.88 -25.22 7.97
CA ASN A 139 -3.56 -25.60 9.34
C ASN A 139 -4.83 -26.07 10.09
N GLN A 140 -5.95 -25.37 9.90
CA GLN A 140 -7.23 -25.76 10.49
C GLN A 140 -7.71 -27.12 9.98
N LYS A 141 -7.63 -27.37 8.66
CA LYS A 141 -7.97 -28.69 8.08
C LYS A 141 -7.10 -29.81 8.65
N LEU A 142 -5.79 -29.58 8.74
CA LEU A 142 -4.87 -30.56 9.31
C LEU A 142 -5.16 -30.83 10.78
N ARG A 143 -5.47 -29.81 11.58
CA ARG A 143 -5.89 -29.98 12.98
C ARG A 143 -7.16 -30.82 13.11
N MET A 144 -8.17 -30.56 12.29
CA MET A 144 -9.39 -31.37 12.28
C MET A 144 -9.09 -32.83 11.90
N LYS A 145 -8.24 -33.05 10.89
CA LYS A 145 -7.85 -34.39 10.46
C LYS A 145 -7.09 -35.14 11.56
N VAL A 146 -6.15 -34.49 12.24
CA VAL A 146 -5.43 -35.06 13.38
C VAL A 146 -6.41 -35.44 14.49
N SER A 147 -7.35 -34.57 14.82
CA SER A 147 -8.37 -34.86 15.85
C SER A 147 -9.24 -36.06 15.46
N SER A 148 -9.67 -36.18 14.21
CA SER A 148 -10.44 -37.33 13.73
C SER A 148 -9.63 -38.63 13.83
N LEU A 149 -8.38 -38.62 13.35
CA LEU A 149 -7.51 -39.80 13.38
C LEU A 149 -7.19 -40.24 14.81
N GLN A 150 -7.08 -39.30 15.76
CA GLN A 150 -6.90 -39.62 17.18
C GLN A 150 -8.12 -40.37 17.73
N VAL A 151 -9.33 -39.93 17.41
CA VAL A 151 -10.58 -40.61 17.81
C VAL A 151 -10.67 -41.99 17.16
N ASP A 152 -10.36 -42.10 15.87
CA ASP A 152 -10.40 -43.39 15.16
C ASP A 152 -9.38 -44.39 15.73
N LEU A 153 -8.19 -43.91 16.11
CA LEU A 153 -7.17 -44.71 16.76
C LEU A 153 -7.63 -45.19 18.13
N GLU A 154 -8.17 -44.30 18.97
CA GLU A 154 -8.69 -44.66 20.29
C GLU A 154 -9.82 -45.71 20.19
N ASN A 155 -10.75 -45.52 19.25
CA ASN A 155 -11.80 -46.48 18.97
C ASN A 155 -11.21 -47.83 18.53
N SER A 156 -10.22 -47.83 17.64
CA SER A 156 -9.56 -49.05 17.17
C SER A 156 -8.82 -49.78 18.30
N GLU A 157 -8.15 -49.05 19.19
CA GLU A 157 -7.47 -49.59 20.38
C GLU A 157 -8.45 -50.19 21.40
N VAL A 158 -9.62 -49.56 21.59
CA VAL A 158 -10.71 -50.12 22.42
C VAL A 158 -11.20 -51.44 21.82
N VAL A 159 -11.52 -51.46 20.52
CA VAL A 159 -12.01 -52.66 19.82
C VAL A 159 -11.00 -53.80 19.90
N GLN A 160 -9.71 -53.51 19.70
CA GLN A 160 -8.65 -54.52 19.85
C GLN A 160 -8.57 -55.08 21.26
N ARG A 161 -8.64 -54.21 22.29
CA ARG A 161 -8.64 -54.66 23.70
C ARG A 161 -9.83 -55.58 24.00
N ASP A 162 -11.01 -55.25 23.51
CA ASP A 162 -12.20 -56.05 23.74
C ASP A 162 -12.17 -57.38 22.97
N PHE A 163 -11.64 -57.38 21.74
CA PHE A 163 -11.40 -58.60 20.99
C PHE A 163 -10.46 -59.56 21.75
N VAL A 164 -9.35 -59.06 22.29
CA VAL A 164 -8.40 -59.85 23.09
C VAL A 164 -9.08 -60.44 24.35
N LYS A 165 -9.89 -59.65 25.07
CA LYS A 165 -10.63 -60.14 26.24
C LYS A 165 -11.63 -61.23 25.87
N LEU A 166 -12.35 -61.05 24.77
CA LEU A 166 -13.33 -62.03 24.29
C LEU A 166 -12.63 -63.31 23.85
N SER A 167 -11.51 -63.22 23.11
CA SER A 167 -10.75 -64.40 22.68
C SER A 167 -10.18 -65.18 23.86
N GLN A 168 -9.62 -64.49 24.87
CA GLN A 168 -9.15 -65.12 26.11
C GLN A 168 -10.29 -65.79 26.88
N SER A 169 -11.44 -65.11 27.01
CA SER A 169 -12.62 -65.66 27.70
C SER A 169 -13.13 -66.91 27.02
N LEU A 170 -13.20 -66.90 25.69
CA LEU A 170 -13.58 -68.06 24.89
C LEU A 170 -12.59 -69.21 25.06
N GLN A 171 -11.29 -68.94 25.07
CA GLN A 171 -10.25 -69.96 25.26
C GLN A 171 -10.37 -70.63 26.64
N ILE A 172 -10.60 -69.85 27.70
CA ILE A 172 -10.86 -70.38 29.05
C ILE A 172 -12.13 -71.24 29.07
N GLN A 173 -13.21 -70.80 28.41
CA GLN A 173 -14.44 -71.59 28.32
C GLN A 173 -14.21 -72.92 27.58
N LEU A 174 -13.45 -72.89 26.49
CA LEU A 174 -13.10 -74.10 25.73
C LEU A 174 -12.22 -75.06 26.56
N GLU A 175 -11.24 -74.56 27.30
CA GLU A 175 -10.42 -75.36 28.21
C GLU A 175 -11.26 -76.00 29.33
N LYS A 176 -12.19 -75.26 29.91
CA LYS A 176 -13.14 -75.80 30.91
C LYS A 176 -14.00 -76.92 30.34
N ILE A 177 -14.48 -76.78 29.10
CA ILE A 177 -15.26 -77.84 28.44
C ILE A 177 -14.39 -79.08 28.21
N ARG A 178 -13.16 -78.92 27.70
CA ARG A 178 -12.23 -80.05 27.49
C ARG A 178 -11.87 -80.75 28.80
N ALA A 179 -11.59 -80.01 29.87
CA ALA A 179 -11.29 -80.59 31.18
C ALA A 179 -12.50 -81.34 31.78
N ALA A 180 -13.72 -80.85 31.55
CA ALA A 180 -14.95 -81.56 31.94
C ALA A 180 -15.23 -82.80 31.07
N GLU A 181 -14.66 -82.88 29.87
CA GLU A 181 -14.74 -84.04 28.99
C GLU A 181 -13.71 -85.12 29.33
N ASP A 182 -12.59 -84.82 29.99
CA ASP A 182 -11.62 -85.83 30.44
C ASP A 182 -12.16 -86.71 31.59
N GLU A 183 -13.24 -86.30 32.26
CA GLU A 183 -14.04 -87.15 33.17
C GLU A 183 -15.20 -87.85 32.42
N VAL A 184 -14.89 -88.61 31.35
CA VAL A 184 -15.91 -89.49 30.71
C VAL A 184 -16.30 -90.61 31.66
N ARG A 185 -17.21 -90.33 32.60
CA ARG A 185 -17.90 -91.35 33.38
C ARG A 185 -19.08 -91.85 32.54
N TRP A 186 -18.97 -93.10 32.06
CA TRP A 186 -20.10 -93.79 31.44
C TRP A 186 -21.29 -93.76 32.43
N GLN A 187 -22.38 -93.08 32.07
CA GLN A 187 -23.51 -92.91 32.97
C GLN A 187 -24.24 -94.25 33.12
N HIS A 188 -24.59 -94.62 34.35
CA HIS A 188 -25.42 -95.80 34.58
C HIS A 188 -26.87 -95.45 34.27
N GLU A 189 -27.60 -96.39 33.65
CA GLU A 189 -29.00 -96.17 33.26
C GLU A 189 -29.91 -95.92 34.45
N GLU A 190 -29.54 -96.37 35.64
CA GLU A 190 -30.30 -96.21 36.88
C GLU A 190 -30.27 -94.78 37.43
N ASP A 191 -29.24 -94.00 37.08
CA ASP A 191 -29.00 -92.66 37.64
C ASP A 191 -29.61 -91.52 36.82
N ILE A 192 -30.17 -91.82 35.63
CA ILE A 192 -30.58 -90.80 34.65
C ILE A 192 -32.04 -90.98 34.26
N ASP A 193 -32.93 -90.14 34.79
CA ASP A 193 -34.36 -90.21 34.49
C ASP A 193 -34.77 -89.44 33.23
N ASP A 194 -33.96 -88.48 32.78
CA ASP A 194 -34.28 -87.61 31.64
C ASP A 194 -33.22 -87.63 30.54
N CYS A 195 -33.64 -87.45 29.29
CA CYS A 195 -32.72 -87.32 28.16
C CYS A 195 -31.77 -86.13 28.35
N THR A 196 -30.45 -86.37 28.21
CA THR A 196 -29.42 -85.33 28.41
C THR A 196 -29.64 -84.08 27.53
N ASN A 197 -30.14 -84.26 26.30
CA ASN A 197 -30.38 -83.17 25.35
C ASN A 197 -31.76 -82.51 25.54
N CYS A 198 -32.85 -83.23 25.24
CA CYS A 198 -34.20 -82.66 25.21
C CYS A 198 -34.91 -82.63 26.57
N LYS A 199 -34.28 -83.13 27.64
CA LYS A 199 -34.81 -83.17 29.02
C LYS A 199 -36.15 -83.89 29.19
N GLN A 200 -36.57 -84.68 28.21
CA GLN A 200 -37.76 -85.51 28.32
C GLN A 200 -37.46 -86.79 29.12
N SER A 201 -38.34 -87.12 30.07
CA SER A 201 -38.21 -88.31 30.91
C SER A 201 -38.26 -89.62 30.13
N PHE A 202 -37.44 -90.57 30.55
CA PHE A 202 -37.44 -91.92 30.04
C PHE A 202 -38.60 -92.72 30.63
N SER A 203 -39.06 -93.71 29.86
CA SER A 203 -40.18 -94.56 30.24
C SER A 203 -40.00 -95.94 29.60
N VAL A 204 -40.90 -96.89 29.89
CA VAL A 204 -40.82 -98.25 29.33
C VAL A 204 -40.83 -98.24 27.79
N THR A 205 -41.52 -97.28 27.16
CA THR A 205 -41.55 -97.10 25.70
C THR A 205 -40.38 -96.27 25.18
N LYS A 206 -39.78 -95.42 26.00
CA LYS A 206 -38.68 -94.53 25.63
C LYS A 206 -37.38 -94.99 26.26
N ARG A 207 -36.64 -95.82 25.50
CA ARG A 207 -35.40 -96.44 25.96
C ARG A 207 -34.23 -95.45 26.03
N LYS A 208 -33.30 -95.75 26.95
CA LYS A 208 -32.06 -95.01 27.19
C LYS A 208 -30.99 -95.45 26.18
N HIS A 209 -30.22 -94.50 25.66
CA HIS A 209 -29.15 -94.75 24.70
C HIS A 209 -27.90 -93.93 25.01
N HIS A 210 -26.74 -94.58 25.17
CA HIS A 210 -25.49 -93.87 25.43
C HIS A 210 -24.84 -93.34 24.16
N CYS A 211 -24.34 -92.11 24.24
CA CYS A 211 -23.33 -91.61 23.32
C CYS A 211 -22.03 -92.41 23.51
N LYS A 212 -21.55 -93.07 22.45
CA LYS A 212 -20.33 -93.88 22.51
C LYS A 212 -19.04 -93.07 22.64
N HIS A 213 -19.13 -91.74 22.58
CA HIS A 213 -18.00 -90.83 22.78
C HIS A 213 -17.97 -90.24 24.20
N CYS A 214 -19.05 -89.57 24.63
CA CYS A 214 -19.09 -88.90 25.94
C CYS A 214 -19.77 -89.71 27.06
N GLY A 215 -20.30 -90.91 26.77
CA GLY A 215 -20.90 -91.80 27.78
C GLY A 215 -22.21 -91.33 28.41
N ARG A 216 -22.77 -90.18 27.98
CA ARG A 216 -24.05 -89.65 28.48
C ARG A 216 -25.27 -90.31 27.83
N ILE A 217 -26.42 -90.29 28.51
CA ILE A 217 -27.65 -90.96 28.07
C ILE A 217 -28.62 -90.02 27.35
N TYR A 218 -29.12 -90.47 26.21
CA TYR A 218 -30.02 -89.75 25.29
C TYR A 218 -31.21 -90.64 24.88
N CYS A 219 -32.27 -90.04 24.34
CA CYS A 219 -33.33 -90.77 23.65
C CYS A 219 -32.99 -91.01 22.17
N SER A 220 -33.72 -91.92 21.51
CA SER A 220 -33.54 -92.26 20.09
C SER A 220 -33.45 -91.03 19.19
N ASP A 221 -34.31 -90.05 19.45
CA ASP A 221 -34.45 -88.86 18.62
C ASP A 221 -33.29 -87.88 18.80
N CYS A 222 -32.57 -87.97 19.93
CA CYS A 222 -31.43 -87.11 20.27
C CYS A 222 -30.07 -87.77 20.00
N ILE A 223 -30.04 -89.02 19.53
CA ILE A 223 -28.81 -89.76 19.19
C ILE A 223 -28.89 -90.37 17.79
N THR A 224 -29.23 -89.53 16.82
CA THR A 224 -29.42 -89.98 15.43
C THR A 224 -28.11 -90.14 14.67
N LYS A 225 -27.06 -89.40 15.05
CA LYS A 225 -25.78 -89.33 14.35
C LYS A 225 -24.83 -90.47 14.72
N SER A 226 -23.95 -90.82 13.80
CA SER A 226 -22.94 -91.86 13.98
C SER A 226 -21.59 -91.40 13.42
N VAL A 227 -20.51 -91.81 14.07
CA VAL A 227 -19.14 -91.56 13.65
C VAL A 227 -18.39 -92.88 13.60
N ASN A 228 -17.49 -93.05 12.62
CA ASN A 228 -16.64 -94.23 12.56
C ASN A 228 -15.55 -94.12 13.63
N SER A 229 -15.54 -95.04 14.58
CA SER A 229 -14.59 -95.02 15.71
C SER A 229 -14.01 -96.40 16.03
N GLY A 230 -12.88 -96.40 16.74
CA GLY A 230 -12.12 -97.60 17.10
C GLY A 230 -11.22 -98.14 15.97
N PRO A 231 -10.41 -99.19 16.25
CA PRO A 231 -9.39 -99.70 15.32
C PRO A 231 -9.96 -100.20 13.97
N ASN A 232 -11.23 -100.60 13.96
CA ASN A 232 -11.92 -101.16 12.79
C ASN A 232 -12.91 -100.18 12.14
N LEU A 233 -12.86 -98.88 12.48
CA LEU A 233 -13.71 -97.83 11.92
C LEU A 233 -15.21 -98.19 11.93
N ARG A 234 -15.72 -98.77 13.02
CA ARG A 234 -17.13 -99.18 13.10
C ARG A 234 -18.02 -97.97 13.38
N PRO A 235 -19.22 -97.88 12.78
CA PRO A 235 -20.17 -96.81 13.08
C PRO A 235 -20.62 -96.88 14.54
N SER A 236 -20.32 -95.83 15.30
CA SER A 236 -20.71 -95.67 16.70
C SER A 236 -21.67 -94.50 16.84
N LYS A 237 -22.81 -94.71 17.52
CA LYS A 237 -23.81 -93.68 17.79
C LYS A 237 -23.27 -92.63 18.75
N VAL A 238 -23.40 -91.35 18.40
CA VAL A 238 -22.94 -90.21 19.20
C VAL A 238 -23.99 -89.10 19.21
N CYS A 239 -24.00 -88.27 20.26
CA CYS A 239 -24.87 -87.10 20.32
C CYS A 239 -24.39 -85.98 19.38
N ASP A 240 -25.24 -84.99 19.11
CA ASP A 240 -24.94 -83.92 18.14
C ASP A 240 -23.72 -83.08 18.53
N VAL A 241 -23.50 -82.86 19.83
CA VAL A 241 -22.31 -82.17 20.35
C VAL A 241 -21.06 -82.96 19.99
N CYS A 242 -21.01 -84.26 20.34
CA CYS A 242 -19.87 -85.11 20.03
C CYS A 242 -19.67 -85.30 18.53
N HIS A 243 -20.73 -85.35 17.74
CA HIS A 243 -20.62 -85.39 16.27
C HIS A 243 -19.92 -84.12 15.75
N THR A 244 -20.30 -82.94 16.25
CA THR A 244 -19.67 -81.67 15.88
C THR A 244 -18.19 -81.62 16.26
N VAL A 245 -17.83 -82.14 17.43
CA VAL A 245 -16.43 -82.15 17.90
C VAL A 245 -15.57 -83.16 17.13
N LEU A 246 -16.13 -84.32 16.79
CA LEU A 246 -15.38 -85.42 16.17
C LEU A 246 -15.30 -85.35 14.64
N VAL A 247 -16.24 -84.68 13.97
CA VAL A 247 -16.28 -84.57 12.51
C VAL A 247 -15.85 -83.17 12.10
N LYS A 248 -14.68 -83.06 11.46
CA LYS A 248 -14.04 -81.78 11.10
C LYS A 248 -14.92 -80.84 10.27
N ASP A 249 -15.78 -81.40 9.41
CA ASP A 249 -16.66 -80.64 8.50
C ASP A 249 -18.12 -80.60 8.96
N ALA A 250 -18.40 -80.99 10.21
CA ALA A 250 -19.77 -80.92 10.72
C ALA A 250 -20.18 -79.47 10.98
N THR A 251 -21.37 -79.10 10.49
CA THR A 251 -22.05 -77.87 10.94
C THR A 251 -22.18 -77.88 12.46
N PRO A 252 -21.87 -76.78 13.15
CA PRO A 252 -21.95 -76.73 14.60
C PRO A 252 -23.34 -77.12 15.12
N TYR A 253 -23.43 -77.95 16.16
CA TYR A 253 -24.72 -78.44 16.70
C TYR A 253 -25.70 -77.32 17.10
N PHE A 254 -25.20 -76.11 17.37
CA PHE A 254 -26.00 -74.93 17.70
C PHE A 254 -26.46 -74.12 16.47
N SER A 255 -26.00 -74.47 15.27
CA SER A 255 -26.39 -73.82 14.03
C SER A 255 -27.73 -74.41 13.55
N THR A 256 -28.84 -73.78 13.91
CA THR A 256 -30.18 -74.20 13.49
C THR A 256 -30.61 -73.65 12.13
N ALA A 257 -29.85 -72.72 11.55
CA ALA A 257 -29.87 -72.30 10.15
C ALA A 257 -28.77 -71.23 9.96
N PRO A 258 -28.29 -70.99 8.72
CA PRO A 258 -27.60 -69.74 8.40
C PRO A 258 -28.53 -68.55 8.72
N PRO A 259 -28.02 -67.41 9.22
CA PRO A 259 -28.81 -66.18 9.23
C PRO A 259 -29.25 -65.91 7.80
N GLN A 260 -30.55 -65.76 7.57
CA GLN A 260 -31.02 -65.25 6.29
C GLN A 260 -30.46 -63.83 6.16
N THR A 261 -29.70 -63.58 5.10
CA THR A 261 -29.33 -62.22 4.71
C THR A 261 -30.60 -61.44 4.46
N PRO A 262 -30.84 -60.32 5.16
CA PRO A 262 -31.86 -59.38 4.71
C PRO A 262 -31.38 -58.81 3.37
N ASP A 263 -32.22 -58.90 2.34
CA ASP A 263 -32.10 -58.07 1.14
C ASP A 263 -32.18 -56.57 1.49
#